data_AF-A0A3M2T2P7-F1
#
_entry.id   AF-A0A3M2T2P7-F1
#
_cell.length_a   1.000
_cell.length_b   1.000
_cell.length_c   1.000
_cell.angle_alpha   90.00
_cell.angle_beta   90.00
_cell.angle_gamma   90.00
#
_symmetry.space_group_name_H-M   'P 1'
#
loop_
_entity.id
_entity.type
_entity.pdbx_description
1 polymer ?
#
loop_
_entity_poly.entity_id
_entity_poly.type
_entity_poly.pdbx_seq_one_letter_code
_entity_poly.pdbx_strand_id
1 'polypeptide(L)'
;MTDSNGTTAPRQSTGLTVDKMLAIYPREHVEDAIYDRNYEAGRNRTLQRFKDLIAQGVNVESCTKGIQEVMQTTPPSPPVDPDEPNDLDPDVLWRIKMLKYAYREDCDHDPGQLVNLNAVLDAYHRRDLKVVDNEATVWFAGKLTMGPLPDAELKIADYVDKIPAWREKYGAGRVWIERPAKRHIQKLNSTVIPPSDGRLQDVP
;
A
#
# COMPACT_ATOMS: atom_id res chain seq x y z
N MET A 1 -28.33 -10.85 42.45
CA MET A 1 -27.33 -9.78 42.29
C MET A 1 -26.53 -10.13 41.05
N THR A 2 -26.84 -9.48 39.94
CA THR A 2 -26.25 -9.72 38.62
C THR A 2 -25.34 -8.54 38.32
N ASP A 3 -24.03 -8.76 38.45
CA ASP A 3 -23.03 -7.77 38.05
C ASP A 3 -22.81 -7.88 36.54
N SER A 4 -23.69 -7.20 35.80
CA SER A 4 -23.60 -7.02 34.35
C SER A 4 -22.70 -5.82 34.03
N ASN A 5 -21.40 -5.92 34.28
CA ASN A 5 -20.41 -4.99 33.72
C ASN A 5 -19.37 -5.78 32.95
N GLY A 6 -19.79 -6.27 31.78
CA GLY A 6 -18.91 -6.79 30.74
C GLY A 6 -18.11 -5.65 30.11
N THR A 7 -17.23 -5.01 30.89
CA THR A 7 -16.16 -4.17 30.34
C THR A 7 -15.10 -5.11 29.79
N THR A 8 -15.31 -5.59 28.56
CA THR A 8 -14.30 -6.32 27.81
C THR A 8 -13.13 -5.37 27.62
N ALA A 9 -12.04 -5.61 28.34
CA ALA A 9 -10.80 -4.87 28.17
C ALA A 9 -10.42 -4.87 26.67
N PRO A 10 -9.91 -3.75 26.13
CA PRO A 10 -9.46 -3.73 24.75
C PRO A 10 -8.43 -4.83 24.54
N ARG A 11 -8.76 -5.81 23.69
CA ARG A 11 -7.79 -6.77 23.19
C ARG A 11 -6.70 -5.97 22.50
N GLN A 12 -5.53 -5.85 23.15
CA GLN A 12 -4.31 -5.41 22.50
C GLN A 12 -3.96 -6.49 21.47
N SER A 13 -4.45 -6.31 20.24
CA SER A 13 -4.24 -7.26 19.16
C SER A 13 -2.88 -7.01 18.51
N THR A 14 -1.80 -7.18 19.26
CA THR A 14 -0.46 -7.17 18.68
C THR A 14 -0.32 -8.40 17.79
N GLY A 15 -0.22 -8.20 16.48
CA GLY A 15 0.16 -9.26 15.53
C GLY A 15 -0.98 -9.98 14.81
N LEU A 16 -2.09 -9.31 14.47
CA LEU A 16 -3.07 -9.92 13.56
C LEU A 16 -2.56 -9.88 12.11
N THR A 17 -2.73 -10.98 11.38
CA THR A 17 -2.53 -11.02 9.92
C THR A 17 -3.68 -10.31 9.20
N VAL A 18 -3.50 -10.00 7.91
CA VAL A 18 -4.55 -9.39 7.08
C VAL A 18 -5.86 -10.18 7.16
N ASP A 19 -5.81 -11.51 7.02
CA ASP A 19 -7.01 -12.37 7.10
C ASP A 19 -7.72 -12.30 8.44
N LYS A 20 -6.96 -12.35 9.53
CA LYS A 20 -7.53 -12.24 10.87
C LYS A 20 -8.17 -10.87 11.07
N MET A 21 -7.56 -9.81 10.54
CA MET A 21 -8.14 -8.47 10.60
C MET A 21 -9.43 -8.37 9.77
N LEU A 22 -9.45 -8.87 8.54
CA LEU A 22 -10.64 -8.88 7.68
C LEU A 22 -11.80 -9.71 8.25
N ALA A 23 -11.50 -10.71 9.07
CA ALA A 23 -12.52 -11.50 9.78
C ALA A 23 -13.14 -10.76 10.99
N ILE A 24 -12.47 -9.74 11.52
CA ILE A 24 -12.87 -9.04 12.77
C ILE A 24 -13.39 -7.63 12.47
N TYR A 25 -12.73 -6.92 11.56
CA TYR A 25 -12.97 -5.51 11.27
C TYR A 25 -13.54 -5.32 9.87
N PRO A 26 -14.34 -4.27 9.64
CA PRO A 26 -14.75 -3.87 8.30
C PRO A 26 -13.54 -3.69 7.37
N ARG A 27 -13.67 -4.18 6.13
CA ARG A 27 -12.62 -4.14 5.11
C ARG A 27 -12.01 -2.75 4.94
N GLU A 28 -12.84 -1.72 4.85
CA GLU A 28 -12.41 -0.33 4.70
C GLU A 28 -11.43 0.12 5.79
N HIS A 29 -11.65 -0.28 7.05
CA HIS A 29 -10.76 0.06 8.16
C HIS A 29 -9.47 -0.78 8.19
N VAL A 30 -9.51 -2.00 7.67
CA VAL A 30 -8.30 -2.81 7.47
C VAL A 30 -7.46 -2.20 6.34
N GLU A 31 -8.11 -1.75 5.28
CA GLU A 31 -7.45 -1.07 4.16
C GLU A 31 -6.82 0.25 4.60
N ASP A 32 -7.52 1.07 5.40
CA ASP A 32 -6.93 2.27 6.01
C ASP A 32 -5.67 1.93 6.84
N ALA A 33 -5.71 0.83 7.59
CA ALA A 33 -4.57 0.37 8.39
C ALA A 33 -3.39 -0.13 7.55
N ILE A 34 -3.62 -0.57 6.32
CA ILE A 34 -2.58 -1.02 5.39
C ILE A 34 -2.04 0.16 4.56
N TYR A 35 -2.92 1.00 4.03
CA TYR A 35 -2.56 2.06 3.09
C TYR A 35 -2.06 3.33 3.75
N ASP A 36 -2.39 3.60 5.02
CA ASP A 36 -1.88 4.77 5.72
C ASP A 36 -0.55 4.49 6.45
N ARG A 37 0.54 5.05 5.91
CA ARG A 37 1.89 5.03 6.51
C ARG A 37 1.91 5.48 7.98
N ASN A 38 1.03 6.40 8.36
CA ASN A 38 0.94 6.97 9.71
C ASN A 38 -0.35 6.56 10.45
N TYR A 39 -0.93 5.41 10.08
CA TYR A 39 -2.21 4.93 10.62
C TYR A 39 -2.32 5.03 12.14
N GLU A 40 -1.36 4.46 12.88
CA GLU A 40 -1.40 4.42 14.35
C GLU A 40 -1.42 5.81 14.96
N ALA A 41 -0.58 6.71 14.44
CA ALA A 41 -0.53 8.10 14.90
C ALA A 41 -1.84 8.83 14.63
N GLY A 42 -2.44 8.62 13.46
CA GLY A 42 -3.75 9.17 13.10
C GLY A 42 -4.86 8.67 14.02
N ARG A 43 -4.95 7.35 14.21
CA ARG A 43 -5.91 6.69 15.10
C ARG A 43 -5.77 7.18 16.54
N ASN A 44 -4.55 7.23 17.07
CA ASN A 44 -4.28 7.68 18.44
C ASN A 44 -4.62 9.16 18.63
N ARG A 45 -4.39 10.01 17.62
CA ARG A 45 -4.81 11.42 17.65
C ARG A 45 -6.33 11.57 17.73
N THR A 46 -7.08 10.76 16.97
CA THR A 46 -8.55 10.75 17.03
C THR A 46 -9.04 10.32 18.42
N LEU A 47 -8.48 9.24 18.98
CA LEU A 47 -8.83 8.80 20.33
C LEU A 47 -8.47 9.85 21.39
N GLN A 48 -7.32 10.50 21.27
CA GLN A 48 -6.90 11.55 22.20
C GLN A 48 -7.84 12.75 22.13
N ARG A 49 -8.24 13.18 20.94
CA ARG A 49 -9.21 14.27 20.76
C ARG A 49 -10.53 14.00 21.49
N PHE A 50 -11.07 12.78 21.42
CA PHE A 50 -12.27 12.43 22.18
C PHE A 50 -12.04 12.49 23.69
N LYS A 51 -10.91 11.98 24.17
CA LYS A 51 -10.55 12.05 25.59
C LYS A 51 -10.43 13.49 26.09
N ASP A 52 -9.82 14.37 25.30
CA ASP A 52 -9.66 15.78 25.65
C ASP A 52 -11.02 16.49 25.74
N LEU A 53 -11.95 16.20 24.82
CA LEU A 53 -13.32 16.74 24.87
C LEU A 53 -14.09 16.24 26.10
N ILE A 54 -13.95 14.95 26.45
CA ILE A 54 -14.53 14.39 27.67
C ILE A 54 -14.00 15.09 28.91
N ALA A 55 -12.68 15.31 28.99
CA ALA A 55 -12.04 15.99 30.12
C ALA A 55 -12.51 17.45 30.29
N GLN A 56 -12.93 18.09 29.20
CA GLN A 56 -13.52 19.44 29.21
C GLN A 56 -15.03 19.46 29.50
N GLY A 57 -15.67 18.29 29.67
CA GLY A 57 -17.11 18.19 29.86
C GLY A 57 -17.92 18.43 28.57
N VAL A 58 -17.29 18.41 27.41
CA VAL A 58 -17.93 18.69 26.11
C VAL A 58 -18.43 17.38 25.50
N ASN A 59 -19.75 17.29 25.25
CA ASN A 59 -20.40 16.17 24.56
C ASN A 59 -19.94 14.79 25.08
N VAL A 60 -19.86 14.63 26.41
CA VAL A 60 -19.24 13.47 27.07
C VAL A 60 -19.81 12.13 26.57
N GLU A 61 -21.12 12.03 26.45
CA GLU A 61 -21.79 10.81 25.97
C GLU A 61 -21.39 10.48 24.52
N SER A 62 -21.49 11.45 23.61
CA SER A 62 -21.13 11.25 22.20
C SER A 62 -19.65 10.91 22.02
N CYS A 63 -18.75 11.56 22.77
CA CYS A 63 -17.31 11.27 22.70
C CYS A 63 -16.99 9.88 23.25
N THR A 64 -17.68 9.46 24.33
CA THR A 64 -17.52 8.10 24.88
C THR A 64 -17.96 7.05 23.88
N LYS A 65 -19.11 7.26 23.22
CA LYS A 65 -19.59 6.41 22.12
C LYS A 65 -18.60 6.38 20.96
N GLY A 66 -18.04 7.53 20.57
CA GLY A 66 -17.04 7.63 19.51
C GLY A 66 -15.76 6.85 19.82
N ILE A 67 -15.28 6.87 21.07
CA ILE A 67 -14.14 6.03 21.49
C ILE A 67 -14.49 4.54 21.34
N GLN A 68 -15.66 4.12 21.82
CA GLN A 68 -16.10 2.73 21.73
C GLN A 68 -16.21 2.28 20.27
N GLU A 69 -16.80 3.10 19.40
CA GLU A 69 -16.93 2.85 17.97
C GLU A 69 -15.56 2.67 17.32
N VAL A 70 -14.63 3.62 17.49
CA VAL A 70 -13.26 3.50 16.97
C VAL A 70 -12.58 2.23 17.48
N MET A 71 -12.73 1.87 18.75
CA MET A 71 -12.13 0.66 19.31
C MET A 71 -12.71 -0.64 18.76
N GLN A 72 -13.98 -0.63 18.35
CA GLN A 72 -14.70 -1.80 17.82
C GLN A 72 -14.50 -1.97 16.31
N THR A 73 -14.48 -0.86 15.55
CA THR A 73 -14.47 -0.91 14.09
C THR A 73 -13.08 -0.78 13.49
N THR A 74 -12.12 -0.18 14.20
CA THR A 74 -10.78 0.06 13.65
C THR A 74 -9.72 -0.85 14.29
N PRO A 75 -8.86 -1.49 13.47
CA PRO A 75 -7.67 -2.19 13.98
C PRO A 75 -6.82 -1.27 14.88
N PRO A 76 -6.19 -1.78 15.96
CA PRO A 76 -5.33 -0.95 16.78
C PRO A 76 -3.97 -0.65 16.14
N SER A 77 -3.53 -1.49 15.21
CA SER A 77 -2.28 -1.37 14.45
C SER A 77 -2.48 -1.91 13.02
N PRO A 78 -1.54 -1.67 12.10
CA PRO A 78 -1.50 -2.36 10.81
C PRO A 78 -1.35 -3.89 10.98
N PRO A 79 -1.77 -4.70 9.98
CA PRO A 79 -1.57 -6.15 10.04
C PRO A 79 -0.10 -6.52 9.97
N VAL A 80 0.29 -7.63 10.60
CA VAL A 80 1.64 -8.19 10.51
C VAL A 80 1.69 -9.22 9.38
N ASP A 81 2.78 -9.20 8.63
CA ASP A 81 3.11 -10.24 7.66
C ASP A 81 4.21 -11.12 8.28
N PRO A 82 3.92 -12.38 8.63
CA PRO A 82 4.88 -13.26 9.28
C PRO A 82 6.05 -13.67 8.38
N ASP A 83 5.90 -13.53 7.06
CA ASP A 83 6.93 -13.90 6.08
C ASP A 83 7.95 -12.77 5.86
N GLU A 84 7.68 -11.57 6.39
CA GLU A 84 8.55 -10.41 6.24
C GLU A 84 9.59 -10.30 7.36
N PRO A 85 10.87 -10.01 7.04
CA PRO A 85 11.90 -9.89 8.05
C PRO A 85 11.72 -8.61 8.88
N ASN A 86 11.80 -8.75 10.21
CA ASN A 86 11.54 -7.66 11.16
C ASN A 86 12.65 -6.59 11.25
N ASP A 87 13.78 -6.79 10.55
CA ASP A 87 14.94 -5.90 10.55
C ASP A 87 14.96 -4.91 9.37
N LEU A 88 13.87 -4.84 8.61
CA LEU A 88 13.66 -3.83 7.57
C LEU A 88 13.20 -2.50 8.16
N ASP A 89 13.47 -1.43 7.41
CA ASP A 89 12.99 -0.10 7.74
C ASP A 89 11.44 -0.10 7.84
N PRO A 90 10.83 0.56 8.84
CA PRO A 90 9.37 0.57 9.00
C PRO A 90 8.60 1.03 7.77
N ASP A 91 9.14 1.99 7.01
CA ASP A 91 8.50 2.49 5.79
C ASP A 91 8.59 1.47 4.65
N VAL A 92 9.70 0.75 4.57
CA VAL A 92 9.87 -0.38 3.65
C VAL A 92 8.88 -1.49 3.98
N LEU A 93 8.73 -1.86 5.26
CA LEU A 93 7.75 -2.86 5.71
C LEU A 93 6.31 -2.43 5.39
N TRP A 94 5.97 -1.17 5.63
CA TRP A 94 4.69 -0.60 5.24
C TRP A 94 4.46 -0.74 3.73
N ARG A 95 5.48 -0.40 2.93
CA ARG A 95 5.37 -0.44 1.48
C ARG A 95 5.20 -1.86 0.92
N ILE A 96 5.99 -2.81 1.41
CA ILE A 96 5.87 -4.23 1.03
C ILE A 96 4.47 -4.76 1.33
N LYS A 97 3.95 -4.49 2.53
CA LYS A 97 2.60 -4.90 2.94
C LYS A 97 1.52 -4.31 2.03
N MET A 98 1.64 -3.03 1.71
CA MET A 98 0.73 -2.34 0.80
C MET A 98 0.77 -2.96 -0.61
N LEU A 99 1.96 -3.28 -1.12
CA LEU A 99 2.14 -3.94 -2.42
C LEU A 99 1.54 -5.35 -2.44
N LYS A 100 1.87 -6.19 -1.44
CA LYS A 100 1.30 -7.53 -1.30
C LYS A 100 -0.22 -7.51 -1.22
N TYR A 101 -0.79 -6.59 -0.43
CA TYR A 101 -2.24 -6.47 -0.30
C TYR A 101 -2.91 -6.02 -1.60
N ALA A 102 -2.32 -5.06 -2.33
CA ALA A 102 -2.89 -4.57 -3.58
C ALA A 102 -3.00 -5.65 -4.68
N TYR A 103 -2.15 -6.68 -4.61
CA TYR A 103 -2.08 -7.83 -5.52
C TYR A 103 -2.57 -9.14 -4.89
N ARG A 104 -3.29 -9.03 -3.76
CA ARG A 104 -3.78 -10.18 -3.00
C ARG A 104 -5.03 -10.80 -3.59
N GLU A 105 -5.92 -9.98 -4.12
CA GLU A 105 -7.22 -10.44 -4.62
C GLU A 105 -7.08 -11.08 -6.00
N ASP A 106 -7.87 -12.13 -6.26
CA ASP A 106 -7.93 -12.93 -7.50
C ASP A 106 -8.39 -12.13 -8.74
N CYS A 107 -7.80 -10.96 -8.97
CA CYS A 107 -7.81 -10.32 -10.26
C CYS A 107 -6.85 -11.13 -11.14
N ASP A 108 -7.22 -11.41 -12.39
CA ASP A 108 -6.32 -11.98 -13.40
C ASP A 108 -5.14 -11.02 -13.63
N HIS A 109 -4.14 -11.10 -12.75
CA HIS A 109 -2.97 -10.26 -12.79
C HIS A 109 -2.14 -10.69 -13.99
N ASP A 110 -1.86 -9.72 -14.86
CA ASP A 110 -0.98 -9.96 -15.98
C ASP A 110 0.38 -10.49 -15.48
N PRO A 111 0.87 -11.64 -15.98
CA PRO A 111 2.12 -12.24 -15.51
C PRO A 111 3.32 -11.30 -15.61
N GLY A 112 3.34 -10.41 -16.61
CA GLY A 112 4.39 -9.41 -16.78
C GLY A 112 4.42 -8.37 -15.65
N GLN A 113 3.27 -8.06 -15.03
CA GLN A 113 3.22 -7.20 -13.85
C GLN A 113 3.78 -7.91 -12.62
N LEU A 114 3.47 -9.19 -12.43
CA LEU A 114 3.97 -9.97 -11.30
C LEU A 114 5.50 -10.08 -11.31
N VAL A 115 6.12 -10.18 -12.49
CA VAL A 115 7.58 -10.16 -12.62
C VAL A 115 8.18 -8.86 -12.07
N ASN A 116 7.59 -7.71 -12.39
CA ASN A 116 8.05 -6.42 -11.86
C ASN A 116 7.77 -6.28 -10.36
N LEU A 117 6.57 -6.67 -9.90
CA LEU A 117 6.21 -6.66 -8.48
C LEU A 117 7.22 -7.45 -7.65
N ASN A 118 7.50 -8.69 -8.04
CA ASN A 118 8.47 -9.54 -7.34
C ASN A 118 9.87 -8.91 -7.32
N ALA A 119 10.31 -8.35 -8.45
CA ALA A 119 11.60 -7.67 -8.51
C ALA A 119 11.70 -6.43 -7.60
N VAL A 120 10.60 -5.68 -7.46
CA VAL A 120 10.49 -4.54 -6.54
C VAL A 120 10.54 -5.03 -5.08
N LEU A 121 9.77 -6.06 -4.73
CA LEU A 121 9.79 -6.67 -3.40
C LEU A 121 11.21 -7.17 -3.04
N ASP A 122 11.85 -7.91 -3.94
CA ASP A 122 13.22 -8.40 -3.78
C ASP A 122 14.24 -7.26 -3.60
N ALA A 123 14.04 -6.12 -4.28
CA ALA A 123 14.91 -4.96 -4.14
C ALA A 123 14.75 -4.28 -2.77
N TYR A 124 13.53 -4.22 -2.24
CA TYR A 124 13.29 -3.78 -0.87
C TYR A 124 13.91 -4.74 0.16
N HIS A 125 13.72 -6.04 0.01
CA HIS A 125 14.31 -7.06 0.89
C HIS A 125 15.84 -6.99 0.92
N ARG A 126 16.47 -6.74 -0.22
CA ARG A 126 17.92 -6.58 -0.34
C ARG A 126 18.44 -5.20 0.08
N ARG A 127 17.56 -4.26 0.43
CA ARG A 127 17.88 -2.86 0.74
C ARG A 127 18.49 -2.07 -0.44
N ASP A 128 18.31 -2.58 -1.65
CA ASP A 128 18.70 -1.91 -2.90
C ASP A 128 17.72 -0.79 -3.27
N LEU A 129 16.48 -0.89 -2.77
CA LEU A 129 15.44 0.11 -2.91
C LEU A 129 15.03 0.65 -1.54
N LYS A 130 14.78 1.96 -1.46
CA LYS A 130 14.32 2.66 -0.26
C LYS A 130 13.01 3.37 -0.54
N VAL A 131 12.21 3.57 0.50
CA VAL A 131 11.01 4.41 0.43
C VAL A 131 11.44 5.86 0.58
N VAL A 132 11.41 6.60 -0.52
CA VAL A 132 11.69 8.05 -0.54
C VAL A 132 10.48 8.77 -1.10
N ASP A 133 10.01 9.79 -0.37
CA ASP A 133 8.86 10.58 -0.78
C ASP A 133 9.18 11.40 -2.03
N ASN A 134 8.23 11.44 -2.96
CA ASN A 134 8.35 12.14 -4.25
C ASN A 134 9.46 11.61 -5.16
N GLU A 135 9.98 10.41 -4.94
CA GLU A 135 10.82 9.70 -5.91
C GLU A 135 10.03 8.58 -6.59
N ALA A 136 10.43 8.24 -7.81
CA ALA A 136 9.89 7.14 -8.57
C ALA A 136 11.01 6.28 -9.15
N THR A 137 10.71 5.01 -9.34
CA THR A 137 11.55 4.10 -10.13
C THR A 137 10.73 3.44 -11.23
N VAL A 138 11.34 3.23 -12.40
CA VAL A 138 10.70 2.56 -13.54
C VAL A 138 11.34 1.19 -13.71
N TRP A 139 10.49 0.18 -13.80
CA TRP A 139 10.85 -1.22 -13.91
C TRP A 139 10.30 -1.80 -15.20
N PHE A 140 11.08 -2.68 -15.83
CA PHE A 140 10.67 -3.41 -17.04
C PHE A 140 11.23 -4.82 -16.99
N ALA A 141 10.36 -5.83 -17.15
CA ALA A 141 10.73 -7.25 -17.11
C ALA A 141 11.59 -7.62 -15.89
N GLY A 142 11.25 -7.07 -14.72
CA GLY A 142 11.95 -7.30 -13.45
C GLY A 142 13.29 -6.58 -13.32
N LYS A 143 13.58 -5.61 -14.20
CA LYS A 143 14.81 -4.79 -14.15
C LYS A 143 14.47 -3.34 -13.85
N LEU A 144 15.19 -2.73 -12.92
CA LEU A 144 15.20 -1.29 -12.71
C LEU A 144 15.84 -0.62 -13.94
N THR A 145 15.06 0.10 -14.73
CA THR A 145 15.51 0.74 -15.98
C THR A 145 15.67 2.25 -15.85
N MET A 146 15.01 2.87 -14.86
CA MET A 146 15.13 4.30 -14.58
C MET A 146 14.93 4.60 -13.09
N GLY A 147 15.68 5.57 -12.58
CA GLY A 147 15.55 6.07 -11.22
C GLY A 147 16.49 5.40 -10.20
N PRO A 148 16.38 5.77 -8.92
CA PRO A 148 15.41 6.74 -8.37
C PRO A 148 15.59 8.15 -8.95
N LEU A 149 14.47 8.82 -9.25
CA LEU A 149 14.44 10.22 -9.69
C LEU A 149 13.21 10.93 -9.13
N PRO A 150 13.20 12.26 -9.02
CA PRO A 150 12.02 13.00 -8.58
C PRO A 150 10.79 12.68 -9.47
N ASP A 151 9.66 12.35 -8.86
CA ASP A 151 8.42 11.98 -9.56
C ASP A 151 7.87 13.12 -10.43
N ALA A 152 8.15 14.36 -10.05
CA ALA A 152 7.82 15.54 -10.83
C ALA A 152 8.61 15.64 -12.15
N GLU A 153 9.78 15.00 -12.22
CA GLU A 153 10.64 14.98 -13.41
C GLU A 153 10.33 13.79 -14.32
N LEU A 154 9.66 12.75 -13.82
CA LEU A 154 9.32 11.56 -14.61
C LEU A 154 8.14 11.82 -15.55
N LYS A 155 8.42 12.08 -16.83
CA LYS A 155 7.38 12.24 -17.86
C LYS A 155 7.12 10.91 -18.56
N ILE A 156 5.89 10.73 -19.03
CA ILE A 156 5.49 9.50 -19.75
C ILE A 156 6.39 9.25 -20.97
N ALA A 157 6.72 10.31 -21.72
CA ALA A 157 7.59 10.23 -22.89
C ALA A 157 8.98 9.64 -22.56
N ASP A 158 9.53 9.92 -21.37
CA ASP A 158 10.89 9.54 -20.99
C ASP A 158 11.09 8.02 -20.94
N TYR A 159 10.03 7.26 -20.66
CA TYR A 159 10.09 5.80 -20.65
C TYR A 159 9.37 5.15 -21.83
N VAL A 160 8.34 5.78 -22.43
CA VAL A 160 7.63 5.22 -23.59
C VAL A 160 8.58 5.03 -24.77
N ASP A 161 9.42 6.02 -25.06
CA ASP A 161 10.38 5.97 -26.18
C ASP A 161 11.48 4.93 -25.95
N LYS A 162 11.68 4.49 -24.70
CA LYS A 162 12.67 3.48 -24.33
C LYS A 162 12.14 2.04 -24.38
N ILE A 163 10.82 1.85 -24.44
CA ILE A 163 10.19 0.52 -24.46
C ILE A 163 10.74 -0.37 -25.59
N PRO A 164 10.90 0.10 -26.85
CA PRO A 164 11.45 -0.74 -27.92
C PRO A 164 12.85 -1.28 -27.59
N ALA A 165 13.75 -0.41 -27.11
CA ALA A 165 15.10 -0.81 -26.71
C ALA A 165 15.10 -1.76 -25.50
N TRP A 166 14.19 -1.55 -24.55
CA TRP A 166 14.02 -2.47 -23.42
C TRP A 166 13.47 -3.83 -23.84
N ARG A 167 12.54 -3.87 -24.80
CA ARG A 167 12.01 -5.12 -25.37
C ARG A 167 13.08 -5.90 -26.11
N GLU A 168 13.92 -5.21 -26.88
CA GLU A 168 15.07 -5.83 -27.56
C GLU A 168 16.07 -6.41 -26.55
N LYS A 169 16.37 -5.67 -25.48
CA LYS A 169 17.39 -6.06 -24.49
C LYS A 169 16.92 -7.10 -23.47
N TYR A 170 15.68 -6.99 -22.99
CA TYR A 170 15.16 -7.77 -21.86
C TYR A 170 14.03 -8.72 -22.27
N GLY A 171 13.59 -8.69 -23.52
CA GLY A 171 12.49 -9.50 -24.02
C GLY A 171 11.11 -8.89 -23.73
N ALA A 172 10.08 -9.73 -23.82
CA ALA A 172 8.71 -9.31 -23.53
C ALA A 172 8.58 -8.85 -22.07
N GLY A 173 7.93 -7.70 -21.87
CA GLY A 173 7.76 -7.12 -20.55
C GLY A 173 6.79 -5.95 -20.55
N ARG A 174 6.43 -5.51 -19.36
CA ARG A 174 5.60 -4.32 -19.12
C ARG A 174 6.37 -3.30 -18.31
N VAL A 175 6.01 -2.03 -18.50
CA VAL A 175 6.48 -0.96 -17.65
C VAL A 175 5.71 -1.01 -16.32
N TRP A 176 6.45 -0.87 -15.23
CA TRP A 176 5.93 -0.65 -13.89
C TRP A 176 6.58 0.61 -13.33
N ILE A 177 5.78 1.48 -12.70
CA ILE A 177 6.31 2.67 -12.05
C ILE A 177 6.04 2.56 -10.57
N GLU A 178 7.10 2.37 -9.80
CA GLU A 178 7.04 2.29 -8.36
C GLU A 178 7.11 3.71 -7.78
N ARG A 179 6.01 4.12 -7.14
CA ARG A 179 5.82 5.46 -6.55
C ARG A 179 5.38 5.32 -5.08
N PRO A 180 6.32 5.38 -4.12
CA PRO A 180 6.01 5.12 -2.71
C PRO A 180 4.95 6.07 -2.12
N ALA A 181 4.97 7.36 -2.51
CA ALA A 181 4.10 8.39 -1.93
C ALA A 181 2.64 8.42 -2.45
N LYS A 182 2.30 7.74 -3.55
CA LYS A 182 0.96 7.83 -4.16
C LYS A 182 0.04 6.68 -3.71
N ARG A 183 -0.80 6.97 -2.71
CA ARG A 183 -1.76 6.04 -2.04
C ARG A 183 -2.71 5.28 -3.00
N HIS A 184 -3.17 5.91 -4.08
CA HIS A 184 -4.28 5.37 -4.91
C HIS A 184 -3.95 5.02 -6.37
N ILE A 185 -2.73 5.24 -6.86
CA ILE A 185 -2.45 5.23 -8.32
C ILE A 185 -1.53 4.09 -8.77
N GLN A 186 -1.30 3.04 -7.98
CA GLN A 186 -0.50 1.92 -8.49
C GLN A 186 -1.27 0.99 -9.42
N LYS A 187 -2.53 0.65 -9.09
CA LYS A 187 -3.37 -0.14 -9.99
C LYS A 187 -3.58 0.54 -11.35
N LEU A 188 -3.63 1.89 -11.38
CA LEU A 188 -3.88 2.69 -12.59
C LEU A 188 -2.64 2.98 -13.44
N ASN A 189 -1.41 2.91 -12.89
CA ASN A 189 -0.20 3.24 -13.64
C ASN A 189 0.39 2.06 -14.43
N SER A 190 -0.29 0.91 -14.44
CA SER A 190 0.06 -0.20 -15.33
C SER A 190 -0.56 0.01 -16.71
N THR A 191 -0.09 1.02 -17.45
CA THR A 191 -0.61 1.27 -18.79
C THR A 191 -0.19 0.10 -19.70
N VAL A 192 -1.17 -0.68 -20.15
CA VAL A 192 -0.98 -1.56 -21.29
C VAL A 192 -0.81 -0.66 -22.50
N ILE A 193 0.44 -0.39 -22.89
CA ILE A 193 0.72 0.12 -24.22
C ILE A 193 0.78 -1.13 -25.10
N PRO A 194 -0.29 -1.45 -25.86
CA PRO A 194 -0.22 -2.57 -26.79
C PRO A 194 0.98 -2.33 -27.71
N PRO A 195 1.68 -3.39 -28.15
CA PRO A 195 2.62 -3.23 -29.24
C PRO A 195 1.88 -2.48 -30.35
N SER A 196 2.46 -1.37 -30.82
CA SER A 196 2.04 -0.75 -32.04
C SER A 196 2.36 -1.76 -33.14
N ASP A 197 1.44 -2.71 -33.35
CA ASP A 197 1.42 -3.52 -34.55
C ASP A 197 1.40 -2.49 -35.68
N GLY A 198 2.49 -2.41 -36.43
CA GLY A 198 2.77 -1.38 -37.44
C GLY A 198 1.83 -1.42 -38.65
N ARG A 199 0.53 -1.61 -38.44
CA ARG A 199 -0.54 -1.47 -39.42
C ARG A 199 -1.25 -0.14 -39.17
N LEU A 200 -0.53 0.97 -39.37
CA LEU A 200 -1.19 2.10 -40.01
C LEU A 200 -1.47 1.62 -41.43
N GLN A 201 -2.71 1.14 -41.64
CA GLN A 201 -3.21 0.91 -42.98
C GLN A 201 -3.16 2.26 -43.69
N ASP A 202 -2.40 2.32 -44.78
CA ASP A 202 -2.54 3.35 -45.79
C ASP A 202 -4.02 3.39 -46.21
N VAL A 203 -4.74 4.40 -45.75
CA VAL A 203 -6.05 4.74 -46.29
C VAL A 203 -5.77 5.57 -47.55
N PRO A 204 -6.20 5.12 -48.73
CA PRO A 204 -6.00 5.85 -49.99
C PRO A 204 -6.72 7.21 -50.02
#